data_AF-A0A158QCH2-F1
#
_entry.id   AF-A0A158QCH2-F1
#
_cell.length_a   1.000
_cell.length_b   1.000
_cell.length_c   1.000
_cell.angle_alpha   90.00
_cell.angle_beta   90.00
_cell.angle_gamma   90.00
#
_symmetry.space_group_name_H-M   'P 1'
#
loop_
_entity.id
_entity.type
_entity.pdbx_description
1 polymer ?
#
loop_
_entity_poly.entity_id
_entity_poly.type
_entity_poly.pdbx_seq_one_letter_code
_entity_poly.pdbx_strand_id
1 'polypeptide(L)'
;MLASSEWKSGLPGEVSATEHVLEDEGTSQTWDDEATEGNETDFVSVSEVYEMAAAIGKDFETLIDRHGGDSVCGLMPKVIHILEELEEQSAKRDSQLAEVATLQAAVERLEADKIARVQQRLKDEEDTLKMEENWRAEISELQNIIKTLSGENAQLTEMIEAVKNSKSHRPVTASAPRKTEEESLMRRLKEVVDAQKVELRSQRRILTQRTIDYDAMKLQADRLAHLNAKGPRLKLVAQNDDLSGGMAAYLANKIKDLETRLRAKRVLIEEIKHHIGPSSASYQDSNTLMTNSIHRELNAVSPDEENKQSDFVKLLNTDDKILAKTGRSNCPSLPPNSPHFSFEELRQILIESMELESKIIQHRDRLEVYLRAGDDEPPVQGPINREPPEKADAWTKPTVTVKLL
;
A
#
# COMPACT_ATOMS: atom_id res chain seq x y z
N MET A 1 -26.63 -39.32 38.66
CA MET A 1 -27.91 -38.58 38.52
C MET A 1 -27.87 -37.78 37.22
N LEU A 2 -28.89 -38.00 36.37
CA LEU A 2 -29.31 -37.22 35.18
C LEU A 2 -28.35 -37.29 33.96
N ALA A 3 -28.58 -38.20 33.00
CA ALA A 3 -29.50 -38.10 31.82
C ALA A 3 -28.86 -37.29 30.67
N SER A 4 -28.34 -37.96 29.64
CA SER A 4 -29.01 -38.32 28.37
C SER A 4 -29.26 -37.14 27.43
N SER A 5 -28.63 -37.17 26.25
CA SER A 5 -29.31 -36.96 24.96
C SER A 5 -28.44 -37.46 23.82
N GLU A 6 -28.94 -38.54 23.21
CA GLU A 6 -28.49 -39.18 21.98
C GLU A 6 -28.61 -38.22 20.78
N TRP A 7 -27.63 -38.23 19.87
CA TRP A 7 -27.83 -37.75 18.51
C TRP A 7 -27.69 -38.94 17.56
N LYS A 8 -28.81 -39.23 16.91
CA LYS A 8 -29.10 -40.42 16.13
C LYS A 8 -28.66 -40.18 14.69
N SER A 9 -28.01 -41.22 14.15
CA SER A 9 -27.62 -41.44 12.77
C SER A 9 -28.71 -41.18 11.72
N GLY A 10 -28.33 -40.55 10.61
CA GLY A 10 -29.11 -40.48 9.38
C GLY A 10 -28.26 -40.12 8.16
N LEU A 11 -27.71 -41.14 7.49
CA LEU A 11 -27.37 -41.18 6.06
C LEU A 11 -28.31 -42.23 5.42
N PRO A 12 -28.56 -42.28 4.10
CA PRO A 12 -27.67 -41.80 3.03
C PRO A 12 -28.36 -41.05 1.87
N GLY A 13 -27.56 -40.31 1.10
CA GLY A 13 -27.93 -39.77 -0.20
C GLY A 13 -26.66 -39.63 -1.03
N GLU A 14 -26.43 -40.59 -1.92
CA GLU A 14 -25.36 -40.65 -2.90
C GLU A 14 -25.28 -39.38 -3.75
N VAL A 15 -24.10 -38.77 -3.80
CA VAL A 15 -23.59 -38.17 -5.03
C VAL A 15 -22.08 -38.38 -5.05
N SER A 16 -21.68 -39.19 -6.02
CA SER A 16 -20.34 -39.65 -6.34
C SER A 16 -19.33 -38.50 -6.41
N ALA A 17 -18.44 -38.40 -5.41
CA ALA A 17 -17.17 -37.70 -5.53
C ALA A 17 -16.15 -38.69 -6.09
N THR A 18 -15.91 -38.62 -7.40
CA THR A 18 -14.75 -39.25 -8.02
C THR A 18 -13.54 -38.36 -7.76
N GLU A 19 -12.83 -38.67 -6.68
CA GLU A 19 -11.46 -38.24 -6.44
C GLU A 19 -10.56 -39.01 -7.41
N HIS A 20 -10.35 -38.45 -8.61
CA HIS A 20 -9.38 -39.00 -9.55
C HIS A 20 -8.00 -38.50 -9.12
N VAL A 21 -7.26 -39.39 -8.45
CA VAL A 21 -5.81 -39.33 -8.34
C VAL A 21 -5.27 -39.18 -9.76
N LEU A 22 -4.80 -37.98 -10.10
CA LEU A 22 -4.06 -37.76 -11.34
C LEU A 22 -2.60 -38.06 -11.01
N GLU A 23 -2.25 -39.31 -11.29
CA GLU A 23 -0.87 -39.72 -11.44
C GLU A 23 -0.17 -38.80 -12.44
N ASP A 24 1.04 -38.45 -12.03
CA ASP A 24 2.12 -37.84 -12.80
C ASP A 24 2.40 -38.69 -14.05
N GLU A 25 1.72 -38.41 -15.16
CA GLU A 25 2.25 -38.68 -16.49
C GLU A 25 2.64 -37.35 -17.12
N GLY A 26 3.92 -37.03 -17.00
CA GLY A 26 4.61 -36.10 -17.87
C GLY A 26 4.60 -36.60 -19.30
N THR A 27 3.46 -36.48 -19.99
CA THR A 27 3.44 -36.37 -21.45
C THR A 27 3.74 -34.90 -21.75
N SER A 28 5.03 -34.56 -21.72
CA SER A 28 5.54 -33.47 -22.55
C SER A 28 5.30 -33.92 -23.99
N GLN A 29 4.09 -33.69 -24.46
CA GLN A 29 3.76 -33.71 -25.88
C GLN A 29 4.40 -32.42 -26.39
N THR A 30 5.71 -32.52 -26.68
CA THR A 30 6.39 -31.62 -27.58
C THR A 30 5.58 -31.71 -28.85
N TRP A 31 4.81 -30.67 -29.13
CA TRP A 31 4.35 -30.44 -30.48
C TRP A 31 5.62 -30.10 -31.22
N ASP A 32 6.29 -31.15 -31.68
CA ASP A 32 7.38 -31.03 -32.61
C ASP A 32 6.84 -30.16 -33.74
N ASP A 33 7.51 -29.03 -33.96
CA ASP A 33 7.40 -28.17 -35.13
C ASP A 33 7.77 -29.00 -36.37
N GLU A 34 6.95 -29.99 -36.68
CA GLU A 34 7.05 -30.80 -37.88
C GLU A 34 6.46 -29.98 -39.01
N ALA A 35 7.29 -29.04 -39.48
CA ALA A 35 7.41 -28.65 -40.87
C ALA A 35 6.09 -28.66 -41.67
N THR A 36 5.25 -27.66 -41.44
CA THR A 36 4.36 -27.17 -42.49
C THR A 36 5.00 -25.98 -43.21
N GLU A 37 6.24 -26.13 -43.67
CA GLU A 37 6.80 -25.35 -44.79
C GLU A 37 6.19 -25.84 -46.13
N GLY A 38 4.87 -26.02 -46.14
CA GLY A 38 4.16 -26.82 -47.14
C GLY A 38 2.76 -26.31 -47.45
N ASN A 39 2.54 -25.00 -47.37
CA ASN A 39 1.64 -24.22 -48.22
C ASN A 39 1.62 -22.77 -47.69
N GLU A 40 2.70 -22.04 -47.93
CA GLU A 40 2.59 -20.60 -48.15
C GLU A 40 1.92 -20.42 -49.52
N THR A 41 0.66 -20.89 -49.63
CA THR A 41 -0.19 -20.46 -50.73
C THR A 41 -0.40 -18.99 -50.46
N ASP A 42 0.24 -18.15 -51.28
CA ASP A 42 -0.06 -16.73 -51.48
C ASP A 42 -1.59 -16.58 -51.57
N PHE A 43 -2.23 -16.42 -50.42
CA PHE A 43 -3.67 -16.28 -50.33
C PHE A 43 -3.97 -14.83 -50.63
N VAL A 44 -4.72 -14.63 -51.70
CA VAL A 44 -5.12 -13.30 -52.13
C VAL A 44 -5.86 -12.60 -50.98
N SER A 45 -5.34 -11.44 -50.57
CA SER A 45 -6.03 -10.55 -49.62
C SER A 45 -7.11 -9.73 -50.31
N VAL A 46 -8.07 -9.19 -49.55
CA VAL A 46 -9.12 -8.31 -50.12
C VAL A 46 -8.50 -7.12 -50.87
N SER A 47 -7.37 -6.59 -50.38
CA SER A 47 -6.60 -5.53 -51.06
C SER A 47 -6.06 -5.99 -52.41
N GLU A 48 -5.51 -7.21 -52.47
CA GLU A 48 -5.00 -7.79 -53.73
C GLU A 48 -6.13 -8.08 -54.73
N VAL A 49 -7.33 -8.45 -54.27
CA VAL A 49 -8.51 -8.58 -55.15
C VAL A 49 -8.84 -7.25 -55.81
N TYR A 50 -8.79 -6.14 -55.06
CA TYR A 50 -9.02 -4.80 -55.63
C TYR A 50 -7.92 -4.37 -56.61
N GLU A 51 -6.65 -4.70 -56.33
CA GLU A 51 -5.54 -4.43 -57.25
C GLU A 51 -5.66 -5.23 -58.54
N MET A 52 -6.00 -6.52 -58.45
CA MET A 52 -6.28 -7.37 -59.62
C MET A 52 -7.49 -6.85 -60.41
N ALA A 53 -8.57 -6.44 -59.74
CA ALA A 53 -9.74 -5.86 -60.38
C ALA A 53 -9.39 -4.57 -61.16
N ALA A 54 -8.54 -3.70 -60.59
CA ALA A 54 -8.07 -2.49 -61.25
C ALA A 54 -7.20 -2.78 -62.48
N ALA A 55 -6.30 -3.77 -62.39
CA ALA A 55 -5.49 -4.21 -63.54
C ALA A 55 -6.36 -4.78 -64.66
N ILE A 56 -7.31 -5.66 -64.33
CA ILE A 56 -8.28 -6.23 -65.27
C ILE A 56 -9.16 -5.15 -65.90
N GLY A 57 -9.62 -4.17 -65.12
CA GLY A 57 -10.41 -3.05 -65.61
C GLY A 57 -9.66 -2.21 -66.65
N LYS A 58 -8.36 -1.96 -66.42
CA LYS A 58 -7.49 -1.27 -67.38
C LYS A 58 -7.32 -2.07 -68.68
N ASP A 59 -7.17 -3.38 -68.58
CA ASP A 59 -7.09 -4.24 -69.77
C ASP A 59 -8.41 -4.22 -70.56
N PHE A 60 -9.56 -4.24 -69.89
CA PHE A 60 -10.86 -4.08 -70.54
C PHE A 60 -11.03 -2.72 -71.21
N GLU A 61 -10.54 -1.63 -70.60
CA GLU A 61 -10.54 -0.30 -71.23
C GLU A 61 -9.75 -0.32 -72.55
N THR A 62 -8.54 -0.89 -72.55
CA THR A 62 -7.74 -1.01 -73.79
C THR A 62 -8.40 -1.88 -74.86
N LEU A 63 -9.18 -2.89 -74.45
CA LEU A 63 -9.89 -3.79 -75.36
C LEU A 63 -11.10 -3.09 -75.99
N ILE A 64 -11.84 -2.30 -75.19
CA ILE A 64 -12.97 -1.48 -75.65
C ILE A 64 -12.49 -0.44 -76.65
N ASP A 65 -11.36 0.24 -76.38
CA ASP A 65 -10.78 1.25 -77.25
C ASP A 65 -10.40 0.71 -78.64
N ARG A 66 -9.96 -0.55 -78.72
CA ARG A 66 -9.50 -1.19 -79.97
C ARG A 66 -10.58 -1.92 -80.76
N HIS A 67 -11.52 -2.56 -80.06
CA HIS A 67 -12.47 -3.51 -80.66
C HIS A 67 -13.95 -3.16 -80.44
N GLY A 68 -14.24 -2.03 -79.77
CA GLY A 68 -15.59 -1.60 -79.46
C GLY A 68 -16.21 -2.32 -78.25
N GLY A 69 -17.20 -1.69 -77.62
CA GLY A 69 -17.80 -2.15 -76.35
C GLY A 69 -18.53 -3.49 -76.43
N ASP A 70 -19.10 -3.83 -77.59
CA ASP A 70 -19.89 -5.06 -77.79
C ASP A 70 -19.10 -6.34 -77.51
N SER A 71 -17.77 -6.31 -77.67
CA SER A 71 -16.87 -7.44 -77.43
C SER A 71 -16.73 -7.78 -75.93
N VAL A 72 -16.97 -6.81 -75.04
CA VAL A 72 -16.74 -6.95 -73.58
C VAL A 72 -18.05 -7.00 -72.78
N CYS A 73 -19.15 -6.45 -73.32
CA CYS A 73 -20.45 -6.35 -72.65
C CYS A 73 -20.96 -7.65 -71.99
N GLY A 74 -20.73 -8.81 -72.60
CA GLY A 74 -21.16 -10.11 -72.05
C GLY A 74 -20.20 -10.76 -71.06
N LEU A 75 -18.92 -10.39 -71.11
CA LEU A 75 -17.86 -10.98 -70.29
C LEU A 75 -17.68 -10.23 -68.96
N MET A 76 -17.78 -8.90 -68.99
CA MET A 76 -17.56 -8.04 -67.84
C MET A 76 -18.42 -8.40 -66.62
N PRO A 77 -19.75 -8.65 -66.74
CA PRO A 77 -20.56 -9.07 -65.59
C PRO A 77 -20.12 -10.40 -64.96
N LYS A 78 -19.56 -11.32 -65.75
CA LYS A 78 -19.05 -12.61 -65.24
C LYS A 78 -17.75 -12.43 -64.48
N VAL A 79 -16.87 -11.55 -64.96
CA VAL A 79 -15.60 -11.24 -64.29
C VAL A 79 -15.85 -10.48 -62.98
N ILE A 80 -16.81 -9.55 -62.98
CA ILE A 80 -17.25 -8.88 -61.74
C ILE A 80 -17.76 -9.92 -60.75
N HIS A 81 -18.63 -10.85 -61.16
CA HIS A 81 -19.15 -11.88 -60.26
C HIS A 81 -18.05 -12.78 -59.66
N ILE A 82 -17.04 -13.15 -60.45
CA ILE A 82 -15.89 -13.94 -59.96
C ILE A 82 -15.04 -13.12 -58.96
N LEU A 83 -14.84 -11.82 -59.23
CA LEU A 83 -14.10 -10.93 -58.31
C LEU A 83 -14.88 -10.69 -57.01
N GLU A 84 -16.20 -10.56 -57.08
CA GLU A 84 -17.08 -10.48 -55.90
C GLU A 84 -17.01 -11.76 -55.04
N GLU A 85 -17.06 -12.93 -55.67
CA GLU A 85 -16.94 -14.22 -54.96
C GLU A 85 -15.55 -14.38 -54.33
N LEU A 86 -14.49 -13.94 -55.02
CA LEU A 86 -13.14 -13.95 -54.49
C LEU A 86 -12.96 -12.97 -53.32
N GLU A 87 -13.56 -11.78 -53.39
CA GLU A 87 -13.61 -10.82 -52.30
C GLU A 87 -14.31 -11.42 -51.07
N GLU A 88 -15.48 -12.03 -51.26
CA GLU A 88 -16.23 -12.66 -50.17
C GLU A 88 -15.43 -13.81 -49.51
N GLN A 89 -14.78 -14.66 -50.32
CA GLN A 89 -13.93 -15.74 -49.82
C GLN A 89 -12.70 -15.21 -49.06
N SER A 90 -12.04 -14.16 -49.58
CA SER A 90 -10.91 -13.53 -48.88
C SER A 90 -11.34 -12.90 -47.57
N ALA A 91 -12.46 -12.15 -47.56
CA ALA A 91 -12.96 -11.50 -46.35
C ALA A 91 -13.35 -12.53 -45.27
N LYS A 92 -13.98 -13.64 -45.69
CA LYS A 92 -14.30 -14.74 -44.78
C LYS A 92 -13.04 -15.38 -44.20
N ARG A 93 -12.01 -15.60 -45.01
CA ARG A 93 -10.71 -16.14 -44.56
C ARG A 93 -10.05 -15.19 -43.56
N ASP A 94 -10.03 -13.88 -43.82
CA ASP A 94 -9.46 -12.88 -42.91
C ASP A 94 -10.21 -12.88 -41.56
N SER A 95 -11.54 -13.00 -41.57
CA SER A 95 -12.33 -13.17 -40.34
C SER A 95 -11.97 -14.45 -39.58
N GLN A 96 -11.75 -15.56 -40.28
CA GLN A 96 -11.37 -16.83 -39.66
C GLN A 96 -9.95 -16.77 -39.09
N LEU A 97 -9.00 -16.15 -39.80
CA LEU A 97 -7.65 -15.94 -39.28
C LEU A 97 -7.65 -15.04 -38.04
N ALA A 98 -8.49 -14.00 -38.02
CA ALA A 98 -8.68 -13.17 -36.84
C ALA A 98 -9.22 -14.00 -35.67
N GLU A 99 -10.20 -14.88 -35.89
CA GLU A 99 -10.70 -15.79 -34.85
C GLU A 99 -9.61 -16.72 -34.35
N VAL A 100 -8.85 -17.36 -35.24
CA VAL A 100 -7.72 -18.23 -34.89
C VAL A 100 -6.70 -17.48 -34.03
N ALA A 101 -6.33 -16.26 -34.42
CA ALA A 101 -5.42 -15.42 -33.64
C ALA A 101 -5.96 -15.10 -32.24
N THR A 102 -7.27 -14.83 -32.11
CA THR A 102 -7.89 -14.62 -30.79
C THR A 102 -7.92 -15.88 -29.93
N LEU A 103 -8.15 -17.05 -30.53
CA LEU A 103 -8.12 -18.33 -29.84
C LEU A 103 -6.71 -18.71 -29.39
N GLN A 104 -5.69 -18.49 -30.25
CA GLN A 104 -4.29 -18.67 -29.88
C GLN A 104 -3.89 -17.78 -28.70
N ALA A 105 -4.22 -16.49 -28.75
CA ALA A 105 -3.98 -15.58 -27.62
C ALA A 105 -4.72 -16.00 -26.34
N ALA A 106 -5.92 -16.58 -26.46
CA ALA A 106 -6.66 -17.11 -25.32
C ALA A 106 -6.00 -18.36 -24.73
N VAL A 107 -5.47 -19.25 -25.57
CA VAL A 107 -4.71 -20.45 -25.14
C VAL A 107 -3.44 -20.03 -24.41
N GLU A 108 -2.62 -19.15 -25.00
CA GLU A 108 -1.40 -18.65 -24.37
C GLU A 108 -1.68 -18.03 -23.00
N ARG A 109 -2.75 -17.24 -22.89
CA ARG A 109 -3.19 -16.67 -21.61
C ARG A 109 -3.60 -17.74 -20.61
N LEU A 110 -4.35 -18.76 -21.04
CA LEU A 110 -4.78 -19.85 -20.16
C LEU A 110 -3.61 -20.72 -19.70
N GLU A 111 -2.62 -20.94 -20.55
CA GLU A 111 -1.39 -21.66 -20.21
C GLU A 111 -0.55 -20.87 -19.20
N ALA A 112 -0.39 -19.56 -19.41
CA ALA A 112 0.26 -18.68 -18.44
C ALA A 112 -0.47 -18.69 -17.08
N ASP A 113 -1.80 -18.60 -17.09
CA ASP A 113 -2.63 -18.70 -15.86
C ASP A 113 -2.46 -20.05 -15.18
N LYS A 114 -2.38 -21.16 -15.93
CA LYS A 114 -2.14 -22.51 -15.40
C LYS A 114 -0.79 -22.57 -14.68
N ILE A 115 0.27 -22.08 -15.32
CA ILE A 115 1.63 -22.05 -14.74
C ILE A 115 1.65 -21.19 -13.48
N ALA A 116 1.06 -19.98 -13.53
CA ALA A 116 1.00 -19.08 -12.39
C ALA A 116 0.25 -19.70 -11.20
N ARG A 117 -0.86 -20.41 -11.43
CA ARG A 117 -1.58 -21.13 -10.37
C ARG A 117 -0.75 -22.26 -9.74
N VAL A 118 0.01 -23.00 -10.53
CA VAL A 118 0.91 -24.04 -10.00
C VAL A 118 2.01 -23.43 -9.15
N GLN A 119 2.65 -22.37 -9.65
CA GLN A 119 3.70 -21.65 -8.90
C GLN A 119 3.18 -21.07 -7.59
N GLN A 120 1.97 -20.50 -7.59
CA GLN A 120 1.34 -19.99 -6.38
C GLN A 120 1.09 -21.12 -5.37
N ARG A 121 0.57 -22.27 -5.80
CA ARG A 121 0.37 -23.43 -4.91
C ARG A 121 1.68 -23.92 -4.30
N LEU A 122 2.74 -24.02 -5.10
CA LEU A 122 4.06 -24.42 -4.60
C LEU A 122 4.61 -23.44 -3.57
N LYS A 123 4.40 -22.13 -3.78
CA LYS A 123 4.80 -21.10 -2.83
C LYS A 123 3.99 -21.18 -1.53
N ASP A 124 2.68 -21.35 -1.64
CA ASP A 124 1.81 -21.51 -0.48
C ASP A 124 2.21 -22.76 0.32
N GLU A 125 2.53 -23.87 -0.35
CA GLU A 125 3.05 -25.09 0.27
C GLU A 125 4.39 -24.85 0.98
N GLU A 126 5.35 -24.18 0.34
CA GLU A 126 6.63 -23.81 0.95
C GLU A 126 6.44 -22.93 2.19
N ASP A 127 5.54 -21.95 2.12
CA ASP A 127 5.23 -21.04 3.23
C ASP A 127 4.56 -21.80 4.39
N THR A 128 3.68 -22.78 4.10
CA THR A 128 3.11 -23.65 5.14
C THR A 128 4.17 -24.50 5.84
N LEU A 129 5.08 -25.13 5.09
CA LEU A 129 6.19 -25.90 5.66
C LEU A 129 7.10 -25.05 6.55
N LYS A 130 7.42 -23.82 6.14
CA LYS A 130 8.18 -22.86 6.97
C LYS A 130 7.44 -22.51 8.25
N MET A 131 6.14 -22.24 8.18
CA MET A 131 5.34 -21.97 9.39
C MET A 131 5.35 -23.17 10.35
N GLU A 132 5.22 -24.39 9.83
CA GLU A 132 5.29 -25.60 10.64
C GLU A 132 6.66 -25.81 11.28
N GLU A 133 7.76 -25.58 10.55
CA GLU A 133 9.12 -25.65 11.09
C GLU A 133 9.33 -24.62 12.21
N ASN A 134 8.89 -23.39 11.99
CA ASN A 134 8.95 -22.33 13.00
C ASN A 134 8.15 -22.70 14.25
N TRP A 135 6.94 -23.23 14.09
CA TRP A 135 6.14 -23.69 15.23
C TRP A 135 6.79 -24.86 15.97
N ARG A 136 7.41 -25.81 15.26
CA ARG A 136 8.17 -26.90 15.90
C ARG A 136 9.36 -26.35 16.69
N ALA A 137 10.08 -25.37 16.15
CA ALA A 137 11.18 -24.71 16.82
C ALA A 137 10.72 -23.99 18.10
N GLU A 138 9.64 -23.21 18.01
CA GLU A 138 9.05 -22.50 19.15
C GLU A 138 8.56 -23.46 20.24
N ILE A 139 7.85 -24.53 19.87
CA ILE A 139 7.42 -25.57 20.82
C ILE A 139 8.64 -26.21 21.50
N SER A 140 9.70 -26.51 20.75
CA SER A 140 10.93 -27.06 21.32
C SER A 140 11.62 -26.08 22.27
N GLU A 141 11.66 -24.79 21.94
CA GLU A 141 12.23 -23.76 22.81
C GLU A 141 11.44 -23.63 24.11
N LEU A 142 10.10 -23.54 24.03
CA LEU A 142 9.21 -23.51 25.19
C LEU A 142 9.37 -24.77 26.06
N GLN A 143 9.47 -25.94 25.45
CA GLN A 143 9.75 -27.18 26.18
C GLN A 143 11.10 -27.13 26.90
N ASN A 144 12.14 -26.55 26.27
CA ASN A 144 13.44 -26.38 26.91
C ASN A 144 13.36 -25.41 28.09
N ILE A 145 12.64 -24.29 27.95
CA ILE A 145 12.41 -23.34 29.04
C ILE A 145 11.65 -23.99 30.20
N ILE A 146 10.61 -24.79 29.92
CA ILE A 146 9.89 -25.52 30.96
C ILE A 146 10.82 -26.50 31.67
N LYS A 147 11.66 -27.23 30.93
CA LYS A 147 12.65 -28.15 31.51
C LYS A 147 13.64 -27.42 32.41
N THR A 148 14.22 -26.30 31.98
CA THR A 148 15.17 -25.53 32.80
C THR A 148 14.51 -24.98 34.07
N LEU A 149 13.35 -24.33 33.94
CA LEU A 149 12.60 -23.80 35.08
C LEU A 149 12.16 -24.90 36.05
N SER A 150 11.75 -26.07 35.54
CA SER A 150 11.41 -27.22 36.39
C SER A 150 12.63 -27.73 37.15
N GLY A 151 13.81 -27.75 36.52
CA GLY A 151 15.08 -28.11 37.16
C GLY A 151 15.51 -27.11 38.22
N GLU A 152 15.41 -25.81 37.94
CA GLU A 152 15.71 -24.74 38.91
C GLU A 152 14.75 -24.78 40.10
N ASN A 153 13.45 -24.96 39.86
CA ASN A 153 12.47 -25.11 40.94
C ASN A 153 12.75 -26.34 41.80
N ALA A 154 13.17 -27.46 41.21
CA ALA A 154 13.56 -28.66 41.95
C ALA A 154 14.80 -28.39 42.82
N GLN A 155 15.83 -27.74 42.27
CA GLN A 155 17.04 -27.36 43.01
C GLN A 155 16.74 -26.38 44.16
N LEU A 156 15.90 -25.37 43.94
CA LEU A 156 15.49 -24.45 45.00
C LEU A 156 14.70 -25.15 46.10
N THR A 157 13.82 -26.09 45.72
CA THR A 157 13.09 -26.91 46.69
C THR A 157 14.04 -27.76 47.53
N GLU A 158 15.04 -28.40 46.91
CA GLU A 158 16.08 -29.14 47.61
C GLU A 158 16.90 -28.25 48.54
N MET A 159 17.29 -27.05 48.10
CA MET A 159 18.03 -26.09 48.91
C MET A 159 17.21 -25.58 50.10
N ILE A 160 15.91 -25.33 49.92
CA ILE A 160 15.00 -24.93 51.01
C ILE A 160 14.90 -26.04 52.06
N GLU A 161 14.73 -27.29 51.63
CA GLU A 161 14.70 -28.44 52.55
C GLU A 161 16.04 -28.62 53.27
N ALA A 162 17.18 -28.42 52.60
CA ALA A 162 18.51 -28.44 53.23
C ALA A 162 18.70 -27.29 54.26
N VAL A 163 18.23 -26.09 53.95
CA VAL A 163 18.28 -24.93 54.87
C VAL A 163 17.36 -25.13 56.07
N LYS A 164 16.17 -25.69 55.87
CA LYS A 164 15.22 -26.02 56.95
C LYS A 164 15.81 -27.06 57.90
N ASN A 165 16.48 -28.08 57.35
CA ASN A 165 17.14 -29.11 58.14
C ASN A 165 18.35 -28.56 58.92
N SER A 166 19.09 -27.58 58.39
CA SER A 166 20.23 -26.95 59.09
C SER A 166 19.82 -25.90 60.13
N LYS A 167 18.74 -25.14 59.91
CA LYS A 167 18.23 -24.13 60.87
C LYS A 167 17.63 -24.73 62.14
N SER A 168 17.18 -25.99 62.09
CA SER A 168 16.73 -26.71 63.28
C SER A 168 17.82 -26.84 64.37
N HIS A 169 19.10 -26.65 64.01
CA HIS A 169 20.25 -26.88 64.90
C HIS A 169 20.94 -25.64 65.50
N ARG A 170 20.45 -24.39 65.32
CA ARG A 170 21.16 -23.18 65.82
C ARG A 170 20.36 -22.34 66.84
N PRO A 171 20.77 -22.27 68.13
CA PRO A 171 20.18 -21.36 69.09
C PRO A 171 20.76 -19.95 68.94
N VAL A 172 19.90 -18.94 69.04
CA VAL A 172 20.24 -17.51 68.91
C VAL A 172 20.59 -16.94 70.28
N THR A 173 21.80 -16.40 70.45
CA THR A 173 22.19 -15.63 71.64
C THR A 173 22.37 -14.16 71.29
N ALA A 174 21.74 -13.30 72.06
CA ALA A 174 21.67 -11.86 71.85
C ALA A 174 22.90 -11.15 72.43
N SER A 175 23.55 -10.29 71.62
CA SER A 175 24.62 -9.38 72.05
C SER A 175 24.18 -7.95 71.77
N ALA A 176 24.02 -7.14 72.83
CA ALA A 176 23.44 -5.81 72.80
C ALA A 176 24.38 -4.62 72.48
N PRO A 177 25.72 -4.65 72.67
CA PRO A 177 26.56 -3.47 72.44
C PRO A 177 26.99 -3.26 70.97
N ARG A 178 26.77 -4.24 70.09
CA ARG A 178 26.97 -4.08 68.63
C ARG A 178 25.88 -3.24 67.97
N LYS A 179 24.72 -3.12 68.60
CA LYS A 179 23.53 -2.49 68.02
C LYS A 179 23.71 -1.01 67.68
N THR A 180 24.45 -0.23 68.46
CA THR A 180 24.55 1.23 68.25
C THR A 180 25.47 1.62 67.10
N GLU A 181 26.61 0.94 66.94
CA GLU A 181 27.48 1.10 65.78
C GLU A 181 26.82 0.55 64.51
N GLU A 182 26.13 -0.59 64.62
CA GLU A 182 25.30 -1.14 63.54
C GLU A 182 24.16 -0.18 63.15
N GLU A 183 23.49 0.46 64.11
CA GLU A 183 22.44 1.47 63.85
C GLU A 183 22.99 2.72 63.12
N SER A 184 24.19 3.18 63.50
CA SER A 184 24.87 4.29 62.82
C SER A 184 25.28 3.93 61.39
N LEU A 185 25.86 2.74 61.20
CA LEU A 185 26.20 2.20 59.88
C LEU A 185 24.95 2.05 59.00
N MET A 186 23.86 1.51 59.55
CA MET A 186 22.59 1.34 58.86
C MET A 186 21.97 2.67 58.43
N ARG A 187 22.12 3.73 59.24
CA ARG A 187 21.66 5.08 58.89
C ARG A 187 22.45 5.63 57.70
N ARG A 188 23.77 5.51 57.71
CA ARG A 188 24.62 5.95 56.60
C ARG A 188 24.36 5.15 55.32
N LEU A 189 24.14 3.83 55.45
CA LEU A 189 23.78 2.98 54.32
C LEU A 189 22.41 3.38 53.74
N LYS A 190 21.44 3.72 54.60
CA LYS A 190 20.14 4.24 54.18
C LYS A 190 20.27 5.54 53.41
N GLU A 191 21.07 6.49 53.88
CA GLU A 191 21.31 7.77 53.18
C GLU A 191 21.93 7.55 51.79
N VAL A 192 22.93 6.67 51.68
CA VAL A 192 23.54 6.32 50.39
C VAL A 192 22.55 5.62 49.46
N VAL A 193 21.74 4.70 49.98
CA VAL A 193 20.69 4.01 49.20
C VAL A 193 19.62 5.00 48.73
N ASP A 194 19.21 5.94 49.57
CA ASP A 194 18.22 6.95 49.20
C ASP A 194 18.78 7.92 48.15
N ALA A 195 20.06 8.31 48.25
CA ALA A 195 20.76 9.07 47.21
C ALA A 195 20.86 8.28 45.89
N GLN A 196 21.23 7.00 45.94
CA GLN A 196 21.28 6.12 44.76
C GLN A 196 19.91 5.92 44.13
N LYS A 197 18.82 5.86 44.92
CA LYS A 197 17.45 5.81 44.38
C LYS A 197 17.06 7.10 43.68
N VAL A 198 17.45 8.27 44.20
CA VAL A 198 17.23 9.55 43.53
C VAL A 198 18.00 9.59 42.20
N GLU A 199 19.26 9.17 42.20
CA GLU A 199 20.10 9.12 40.99
C GLU A 199 19.58 8.10 39.97
N LEU A 200 19.14 6.92 40.39
CA LEU A 200 18.49 5.96 39.49
C LEU A 200 17.20 6.55 38.88
N ARG A 201 16.44 7.33 39.64
CA ARG A 201 15.24 8.01 39.11
C ARG A 201 15.58 9.16 38.16
N SER A 202 16.70 9.88 38.36
CA SER A 202 17.15 10.91 37.42
C SER A 202 17.65 10.28 36.13
N GLN A 203 18.51 9.26 36.23
CA GLN A 203 19.04 8.51 35.08
C GLN A 203 17.95 7.84 34.27
N ARG A 204 16.94 7.22 34.93
CA ARG A 204 15.77 6.67 34.24
C ARG A 204 15.01 7.73 33.45
N ARG A 205 14.80 8.93 34.02
CA ARG A 205 14.15 10.05 33.31
C ARG A 205 14.96 10.51 32.09
N ILE A 206 16.28 10.59 32.22
CA ILE A 206 17.16 10.95 31.10
C ILE A 206 17.12 9.87 30.01
N LEU A 207 17.14 8.59 30.39
CA LEU A 207 17.02 7.48 29.45
C LEU A 207 15.69 7.51 28.71
N THR A 208 14.56 7.69 29.42
CA THR A 208 13.26 7.80 28.77
C THR A 208 13.20 8.96 27.80
N GLN A 209 13.79 10.12 28.15
CA GLN A 209 13.85 11.26 27.23
C GLN A 209 14.69 10.93 25.98
N ARG A 210 15.87 10.33 26.17
CA ARG A 210 16.73 9.92 25.04
C ARG A 210 16.08 8.87 24.14
N THR A 211 15.30 7.95 24.70
CA THR A 211 14.53 6.98 23.91
C THR A 211 13.50 7.69 23.04
N ILE A 212 12.75 8.66 23.60
CA ILE A 212 11.78 9.46 22.85
C ILE A 212 12.48 10.23 21.71
N ASP A 213 13.61 10.87 22.00
CA ASP A 213 14.37 11.63 21.00
C ASP A 213 14.92 10.70 19.90
N TYR A 214 15.42 9.52 20.28
CA TYR A 214 15.89 8.51 19.34
C TYR A 214 14.77 7.99 18.44
N ASP A 215 13.60 7.68 19.00
CA ASP A 215 12.45 7.22 18.22
C ASP A 215 11.95 8.32 17.26
N ALA A 216 11.97 9.59 17.67
CA ALA A 216 11.65 10.72 16.81
C ALA A 216 12.66 10.87 15.66
N MET A 217 13.97 10.78 15.96
CA MET A 217 15.01 10.82 14.93
C MET A 217 14.93 9.61 13.98
N LYS A 218 14.63 8.43 14.50
CA LYS A 218 14.44 7.21 13.72
C LYS A 218 13.25 7.35 12.77
N LEU A 219 12.11 7.87 13.24
CA LEU A 219 10.95 8.14 12.40
C LEU A 219 11.27 9.14 11.27
N GLN A 220 12.07 10.16 11.58
CA GLN A 220 12.54 11.11 10.55
C GLN A 220 13.47 10.43 9.53
N ALA A 221 14.40 9.59 9.98
CA ALA A 221 15.29 8.82 9.12
C ALA A 221 14.51 7.84 8.23
N ASP A 222 13.53 7.12 8.77
CA ASP A 222 12.67 6.22 8.02
C ASP A 222 11.83 6.97 6.98
N ARG A 223 11.30 8.15 7.32
CA ARG A 223 10.60 9.02 6.36
C ARG A 223 11.53 9.43 5.21
N LEU A 224 12.76 9.84 5.52
CA LEU A 224 13.75 10.20 4.50
C LEU A 224 14.17 8.99 3.67
N ALA A 225 14.37 7.82 4.28
CA ALA A 225 14.69 6.58 3.59
C ALA A 225 13.54 6.15 2.64
N HIS A 226 12.29 6.31 3.05
CA HIS A 226 11.12 6.07 2.18
C HIS A 226 11.03 7.05 1.01
N LEU A 227 11.37 8.33 1.22
CA LEU A 227 11.46 9.31 0.13
C LEU A 227 12.61 8.97 -0.82
N ASN A 228 13.77 8.60 -0.27
CA ASN A 228 14.95 8.21 -1.03
C ASN A 228 14.71 6.91 -1.81
N ALA A 229 14.04 5.89 -1.25
CA ALA A 229 13.76 4.63 -1.93
C ALA A 229 12.78 4.77 -3.11
N LYS A 230 11.93 5.82 -3.10
CA LYS A 230 11.08 6.16 -4.24
C LYS A 230 11.92 6.69 -5.42
N GLY A 231 13.01 7.40 -5.15
CA GLY A 231 13.93 7.94 -6.18
C GLY A 231 14.47 6.88 -7.16
N PRO A 232 15.11 5.79 -6.71
CA PRO A 232 15.62 4.72 -7.57
C PRO A 232 14.54 3.95 -8.35
N ARG A 233 13.38 3.69 -7.73
CA ARG A 233 12.25 3.04 -8.43
C ARG A 233 11.67 3.93 -9.53
N LEU A 234 11.73 5.25 -9.35
CA LEU A 234 11.37 6.23 -10.37
C LEU A 234 12.47 6.42 -11.41
N LYS A 235 13.75 6.30 -11.04
CA LYS A 235 14.89 6.35 -11.97
C LYS A 235 14.88 5.19 -12.97
N LEU A 236 14.41 4.00 -12.59
CA LEU A 236 14.18 2.90 -13.54
C LEU A 236 13.04 3.19 -14.54
N VAL A 237 12.03 3.96 -14.14
CA VAL A 237 10.91 4.34 -15.02
C VAL A 237 11.31 5.49 -15.95
N ALA A 238 12.21 6.35 -15.51
CA ALA A 238 12.69 7.53 -16.24
C ALA A 238 13.71 7.23 -17.34
N GLN A 239 14.33 6.04 -17.37
CA GLN A 239 15.24 5.64 -18.46
C GLN A 239 14.55 5.50 -19.84
N ASN A 240 13.23 5.69 -19.92
CA ASN A 240 12.48 5.78 -21.19
C ASN A 240 12.22 7.27 -21.52
N ASP A 241 13.25 7.99 -21.98
CA ASP A 241 13.22 9.45 -22.18
C ASP A 241 12.05 9.93 -23.08
N ASP A 242 11.69 9.16 -24.11
CA ASP A 242 10.61 9.52 -25.04
C ASP A 242 9.20 9.37 -24.45
N LEU A 243 8.98 8.41 -23.54
CA LEU A 243 7.70 8.24 -22.85
C LEU A 243 7.58 9.17 -21.62
N SER A 244 8.70 9.42 -20.94
CA SER A 244 8.76 10.29 -19.75
C SER A 244 8.45 11.75 -20.09
N GLY A 245 9.00 12.26 -21.19
CA GLY A 245 8.72 13.62 -21.68
C GLY A 245 7.24 13.84 -22.03
N GLY A 246 6.60 12.84 -22.65
CA GLY A 246 5.17 12.88 -22.96
C GLY A 246 4.28 12.90 -21.72
N MET A 247 4.63 12.12 -20.70
CA MET A 247 3.87 12.08 -19.44
C MET A 247 4.05 13.37 -18.61
N ALA A 248 5.26 13.95 -18.59
CA ALA A 248 5.51 15.24 -17.96
C ALA A 248 4.71 16.37 -18.63
N ALA A 249 4.69 16.41 -19.97
CA ALA A 249 3.89 17.38 -20.73
C ALA A 249 2.39 17.22 -20.48
N TYR A 250 1.89 15.97 -20.41
CA TYR A 250 0.50 15.68 -20.06
C TYR A 250 0.13 16.20 -18.66
N LEU A 251 0.97 15.92 -17.66
CA LEU A 251 0.74 16.38 -16.29
C LEU A 251 0.78 17.91 -16.19
N ALA A 252 1.71 18.57 -16.87
CA ALA A 252 1.78 20.03 -16.91
C ALA A 252 0.52 20.65 -17.54
N ASN A 253 0.04 20.10 -18.65
CA ASN A 253 -1.21 20.52 -19.27
C ASN A 253 -2.41 20.27 -18.36
N LYS A 254 -2.44 19.15 -17.64
CA LYS A 254 -3.54 18.84 -16.71
C LYS A 254 -3.57 19.78 -15.50
N ILE A 255 -2.41 20.14 -14.96
CA ILE A 255 -2.30 21.16 -13.90
C ILE A 255 -2.86 22.49 -14.39
N LYS A 256 -2.45 22.94 -15.57
CA LYS A 256 -2.92 24.20 -16.17
C LYS A 256 -4.44 24.23 -16.33
N ASP A 257 -5.05 23.15 -16.82
CA ASP A 257 -6.51 22.96 -16.95
C ASP A 257 -7.23 22.99 -15.58
N LEU A 258 -6.67 22.33 -14.57
CA LEU A 258 -7.26 22.34 -13.23
C LEU A 258 -7.15 23.73 -12.58
N GLU A 259 -6.05 24.44 -12.78
CA GLU A 259 -5.87 25.80 -12.26
C GLU A 259 -6.82 26.80 -12.94
N THR A 260 -7.08 26.69 -14.24
CA THR A 260 -8.07 27.56 -14.91
C THR A 260 -9.47 27.29 -14.36
N ARG A 261 -9.85 26.03 -14.16
CA ARG A 261 -11.12 25.65 -13.52
C ARG A 261 -11.22 26.16 -12.08
N LEU A 262 -10.14 26.06 -11.30
CA LEU A 262 -10.08 26.58 -9.93
C LEU A 262 -10.23 28.10 -9.91
N ARG A 263 -9.55 28.83 -10.82
CA ARG A 263 -9.71 30.28 -10.96
C ARG A 263 -11.15 30.66 -11.30
N ALA A 264 -11.78 29.96 -12.23
CA ALA A 264 -13.19 30.18 -12.58
C ALA A 264 -14.12 29.95 -11.39
N LYS A 265 -13.91 28.86 -10.62
CA LYS A 265 -14.68 28.59 -9.39
C LYS A 265 -14.45 29.65 -8.31
N ARG A 266 -13.23 30.16 -8.13
CA ARG A 266 -12.94 31.27 -7.19
C ARG A 266 -13.62 32.58 -7.57
N VAL A 267 -13.66 32.92 -8.86
CA VAL A 267 -14.43 34.09 -9.34
C VAL A 267 -15.91 33.93 -9.02
N LEU A 268 -16.45 32.73 -9.25
CA LEU A 268 -17.84 32.42 -8.95
C LEU A 268 -18.12 32.45 -7.42
N ILE A 269 -17.21 31.95 -6.58
CA ILE A 269 -17.32 32.08 -5.11
C ILE A 269 -17.42 33.55 -4.70
N GLU A 270 -16.54 34.40 -5.24
CA GLU A 270 -16.61 35.83 -4.95
C GLU A 270 -17.92 36.42 -5.46
N GLU A 271 -18.37 36.09 -6.68
CA GLU A 271 -19.65 36.56 -7.19
C GLU A 271 -20.84 36.15 -6.30
N ILE A 272 -20.91 34.87 -5.90
CA ILE A 272 -21.92 34.37 -4.95
C ILE A 272 -21.83 35.11 -3.62
N LYS A 273 -20.63 35.30 -3.07
CA LYS A 273 -20.41 36.00 -1.81
C LYS A 273 -20.84 37.47 -1.85
N HIS A 274 -20.68 38.15 -2.98
CA HIS A 274 -21.20 39.51 -3.17
C HIS A 274 -22.73 39.55 -3.23
N HIS A 275 -23.37 38.49 -3.75
CA HIS A 275 -24.83 38.36 -3.77
C HIS A 275 -25.42 37.86 -2.44
N ILE A 276 -24.61 37.20 -1.59
CA ILE A 276 -25.02 36.61 -0.30
C ILE A 276 -24.62 37.50 0.92
N GLY A 277 -23.79 38.54 0.80
CA GLY A 277 -23.29 39.31 1.96
C GLY A 277 -23.91 40.71 2.21
N PRO A 278 -23.83 41.31 3.42
CA PRO A 278 -23.59 40.77 4.77
C PRO A 278 -24.83 40.96 5.67
N SER A 279 -25.51 39.89 6.06
CA SER A 279 -26.50 39.94 7.16
C SER A 279 -26.08 39.00 8.29
N SER A 280 -24.91 39.27 8.88
CA SER A 280 -24.54 38.83 10.24
C SER A 280 -23.20 39.44 10.65
N ALA A 281 -23.16 40.77 10.81
CA ALA A 281 -22.08 41.47 11.50
C ALA A 281 -22.28 41.45 13.04
N SER A 282 -22.98 40.44 13.59
CA SER A 282 -23.37 40.40 15.01
C SER A 282 -22.80 39.21 15.81
N TYR A 283 -21.94 38.37 15.23
CA TYR A 283 -21.40 37.19 15.94
C TYR A 283 -19.88 37.02 15.84
N GLN A 284 -19.13 38.12 15.74
CA GLN A 284 -17.66 38.06 15.85
C GLN A 284 -17.13 38.21 17.29
N ASP A 285 -17.93 38.68 18.23
CA ASP A 285 -17.47 38.89 19.62
C ASP A 285 -17.48 37.62 20.48
N SER A 286 -18.26 36.59 20.13
CA SER A 286 -18.36 35.36 20.93
C SER A 286 -17.19 34.39 20.71
N ASN A 287 -16.55 34.39 19.53
CA ASN A 287 -15.45 33.47 19.24
C ASN A 287 -14.12 33.91 19.86
N THR A 288 -13.92 35.21 20.08
CA THR A 288 -12.69 35.77 20.68
C THR A 288 -12.63 35.51 22.19
N LEU A 289 -13.78 35.40 22.87
CA LEU A 289 -13.85 35.04 24.28
C LEU A 289 -13.57 33.55 24.53
N MET A 290 -14.00 32.67 23.61
CA MET A 290 -13.75 31.22 23.70
C MET A 290 -12.26 30.89 23.54
N THR A 291 -11.58 31.50 22.57
CA THR A 291 -10.14 31.27 22.33
C THR A 291 -9.26 31.80 23.47
N ASN A 292 -9.65 32.91 24.09
CA ASN A 292 -8.92 33.49 25.23
C ASN A 292 -9.14 32.71 26.54
N SER A 293 -10.30 32.06 26.68
CA SER A 293 -10.61 31.19 27.82
C SER A 293 -9.81 29.88 27.75
N ILE A 294 -9.71 29.26 26.57
CA ILE A 294 -8.95 28.01 26.35
C ILE A 294 -7.44 28.22 26.57
N HIS A 295 -6.88 29.37 26.17
CA HIS A 295 -5.47 29.66 26.43
C HIS A 295 -5.15 29.95 27.91
N ARG A 296 -6.13 30.38 28.72
CA ARG A 296 -5.92 30.65 30.15
C ARG A 296 -5.91 29.37 31.00
N GLU A 297 -6.61 28.32 30.59
CA GLU A 297 -6.65 27.05 31.34
C GLU A 297 -5.46 26.12 31.06
N LEU A 298 -4.70 26.33 29.99
CA LEU A 298 -3.52 25.51 29.67
C LEU A 298 -2.24 25.87 30.47
N ASN A 299 -2.26 26.95 31.27
CA ASN A 299 -1.09 27.44 32.02
C ASN A 299 -1.17 27.30 33.54
N ALA A 300 -2.17 26.60 34.09
CA ALA A 300 -2.26 26.33 35.53
C ALA A 300 -2.09 24.83 35.81
N VAL A 301 -0.98 24.47 36.46
CA VAL A 301 -0.70 23.11 36.94
C VAL A 301 -1.13 22.97 38.40
N SER A 302 -1.78 21.84 38.69
CA SER A 302 -1.98 21.15 39.98
C SER A 302 -3.35 21.31 40.68
N PRO A 303 -3.74 20.35 41.53
CA PRO A 303 -4.63 19.24 41.18
C PRO A 303 -5.93 19.28 42.00
N ASP A 304 -7.00 18.65 41.49
CA ASP A 304 -8.01 17.89 42.25
C ASP A 304 -9.38 17.84 41.55
N GLU A 305 -10.00 16.67 41.72
CA GLU A 305 -11.42 16.29 41.58
C GLU A 305 -12.08 16.07 40.20
N GLU A 306 -12.46 14.80 40.05
CA GLU A 306 -13.39 14.18 39.12
C GLU A 306 -14.80 14.79 39.19
N ASN A 307 -15.23 15.68 38.28
CA ASN A 307 -16.67 15.79 37.93
C ASN A 307 -17.07 16.69 36.73
N LYS A 308 -16.35 16.70 35.58
CA LYS A 308 -16.69 17.65 34.48
C LYS A 308 -16.91 17.07 33.09
N GLN A 309 -17.04 15.75 32.94
CA GLN A 309 -17.32 15.14 31.63
C GLN A 309 -18.79 15.28 31.18
N SER A 310 -19.72 15.61 32.10
CA SER A 310 -21.16 15.59 31.81
C SER A 310 -21.72 16.87 31.15
N ASP A 311 -20.99 17.97 31.12
CA ASP A 311 -21.51 19.26 30.63
C ASP A 311 -21.11 19.59 29.20
N PHE A 312 -20.00 19.02 28.69
CA PHE A 312 -19.56 19.28 27.31
C PHE A 312 -20.48 18.60 26.26
N VAL A 313 -21.06 17.44 26.61
CA VAL A 313 -21.97 16.69 25.72
C VAL A 313 -23.36 17.34 25.64
N LYS A 314 -23.76 18.17 26.61
CA LYS A 314 -25.05 18.88 26.57
C LYS A 314 -25.02 20.13 25.70
N LEU A 315 -23.84 20.73 25.46
CA LEU A 315 -23.70 21.95 24.66
C LEU A 315 -23.73 21.70 23.14
N LEU A 316 -23.28 20.52 22.69
CA LEU A 316 -23.28 20.16 21.26
C LEU A 316 -24.67 19.75 20.75
N ASN A 317 -25.58 19.34 21.64
CA ASN A 317 -26.94 18.94 21.28
C ASN A 317 -27.95 20.11 21.27
N THR A 318 -27.52 21.33 21.61
CA THR A 318 -28.40 22.52 21.59
C THR A 318 -28.37 23.30 20.27
N ASP A 319 -27.37 23.07 19.42
CA ASP A 319 -27.19 23.84 18.18
C ASP A 319 -28.11 23.36 17.03
N ASP A 320 -28.59 22.11 17.06
CA ASP A 320 -29.55 21.60 16.08
C ASP A 320 -30.98 22.14 16.26
N LYS A 321 -31.28 22.78 17.40
CA LYS A 321 -32.65 23.21 17.75
C LYS A 321 -32.97 24.68 17.45
N ILE A 322 -31.98 25.47 17.00
CA ILE A 322 -32.16 26.92 16.76
C ILE A 322 -32.52 27.23 15.29
N LEU A 323 -32.45 26.27 14.36
CA LEU A 323 -32.72 26.53 12.93
C LEU A 323 -34.22 26.44 12.51
N ALA A 324 -35.15 26.18 13.43
CA ALA A 324 -36.55 25.91 13.06
C ALA A 324 -37.56 27.05 13.35
N LYS A 325 -37.13 28.22 13.83
CA LYS A 325 -38.05 29.33 14.12
C LYS A 325 -37.41 30.71 13.87
N THR A 326 -37.49 31.18 12.64
CA THR A 326 -37.60 32.63 12.38
C THR A 326 -38.54 32.86 11.22
N GLY A 327 -39.81 33.02 11.56
CA GLY A 327 -40.83 33.47 10.63
C GLY A 327 -40.70 34.97 10.36
N ARG A 328 -40.82 35.31 9.07
CA ARG A 328 -41.48 36.51 8.53
C ARG A 328 -41.12 37.85 9.19
N SER A 329 -40.15 38.54 8.60
CA SER A 329 -40.06 40.01 8.62
C SER A 329 -39.87 40.53 7.19
N ASN A 330 -40.66 41.53 6.83
CA ASN A 330 -40.70 42.17 5.52
C ASN A 330 -39.47 43.05 5.26
N CYS A 331 -39.08 43.14 3.97
CA CYS A 331 -38.54 44.30 3.20
C CYS A 331 -37.30 43.91 2.35
N PRO A 332 -36.99 44.60 1.24
CA PRO A 332 -37.82 45.02 0.10
C PRO A 332 -37.36 44.30 -1.20
N SER A 333 -38.21 44.31 -2.23
CA SER A 333 -38.01 43.66 -3.54
C SER A 333 -36.65 43.97 -4.20
N LEU A 334 -35.85 42.93 -4.48
CA LEU A 334 -34.78 43.00 -5.49
C LEU A 334 -35.34 42.67 -6.89
N PRO A 335 -34.78 43.26 -7.97
CA PRO A 335 -35.32 43.20 -9.31
C PRO A 335 -35.33 41.78 -9.91
N PRO A 336 -36.24 41.49 -10.86
CA PRO A 336 -36.62 40.14 -11.29
C PRO A 336 -35.57 39.38 -12.13
N ASN A 337 -34.32 39.82 -12.17
CA ASN A 337 -33.22 39.19 -12.92
C ASN A 337 -31.92 39.05 -12.13
N SER A 338 -31.97 39.09 -10.78
CA SER A 338 -30.79 38.79 -9.97
C SER A 338 -30.65 37.26 -9.81
N PRO A 339 -29.49 36.67 -10.17
CA PRO A 339 -29.25 35.25 -9.95
C PRO A 339 -29.32 34.95 -8.44
N HIS A 340 -30.34 34.20 -8.03
CA HIS A 340 -30.51 33.77 -6.64
C HIS A 340 -29.54 32.62 -6.35
N PHE A 341 -28.38 32.96 -5.82
CA PHE A 341 -27.42 31.97 -5.35
C PHE A 341 -27.78 31.48 -3.93
N SER A 342 -27.76 30.16 -3.73
CA SER A 342 -28.04 29.54 -2.43
C SER A 342 -26.76 29.35 -1.59
N PHE A 343 -26.89 29.38 -0.27
CA PHE A 343 -25.79 29.02 0.64
C PHE A 343 -25.32 27.56 0.43
N GLU A 344 -26.21 26.67 -0.01
CA GLU A 344 -25.85 25.29 -0.35
C GLU A 344 -25.00 25.22 -1.63
N GLU A 345 -25.27 26.08 -2.61
CA GLU A 345 -24.45 26.17 -3.83
C GLU A 345 -23.05 26.70 -3.50
N LEU A 346 -22.96 27.72 -2.63
CA LEU A 346 -21.66 28.22 -2.14
C LEU A 346 -20.86 27.13 -1.43
N ARG A 347 -21.51 26.35 -0.56
CA ARG A 347 -20.90 25.22 0.15
C ARG A 347 -20.40 24.16 -0.83
N GLN A 348 -21.22 23.78 -1.81
CA GLN A 348 -20.87 22.81 -2.84
C GLN A 348 -19.67 23.28 -3.67
N ILE A 349 -19.64 24.56 -4.07
CA ILE A 349 -18.56 25.15 -4.86
C ILE A 349 -17.26 25.27 -4.05
N LEU A 350 -17.33 25.51 -2.74
CA LEU A 350 -16.17 25.48 -1.84
C LEU A 350 -15.57 24.07 -1.73
N ILE A 351 -16.40 23.03 -1.63
CA ILE A 351 -15.95 21.63 -1.62
C ILE A 351 -15.26 21.30 -2.95
N GLU A 352 -15.88 21.65 -4.08
CA GLU A 352 -15.28 21.47 -5.40
C GLU A 352 -13.96 22.24 -5.57
N SER A 353 -13.85 23.43 -4.98
CA SER A 353 -12.60 24.21 -4.96
C SER A 353 -11.50 23.47 -4.19
N MET A 354 -11.80 22.94 -3.01
CA MET A 354 -10.86 22.11 -2.24
C MET A 354 -10.44 20.85 -3.00
N GLU A 355 -11.38 20.19 -3.68
CA GLU A 355 -11.06 19.01 -4.50
C GLU A 355 -10.14 19.35 -5.68
N LEU A 356 -10.37 20.49 -6.35
CA LEU A 356 -9.52 20.96 -7.44
C LEU A 356 -8.11 21.31 -6.93
N GLU A 357 -7.99 21.97 -5.78
CA GLU A 357 -6.71 22.25 -5.13
C GLU A 357 -5.95 20.96 -4.79
N SER A 358 -6.64 19.97 -4.22
CA SER A 358 -6.07 18.65 -3.93
C SER A 358 -5.56 17.96 -5.19
N LYS A 359 -6.34 17.98 -6.27
CA LYS A 359 -5.93 17.41 -7.58
C LYS A 359 -4.73 18.14 -8.17
N ILE A 360 -4.67 19.47 -8.07
CA ILE A 360 -3.52 20.27 -8.53
C ILE A 360 -2.25 19.87 -7.78
N ILE A 361 -2.31 19.76 -6.45
CA ILE A 361 -1.17 19.33 -5.63
C ILE A 361 -0.72 17.93 -6.05
N GLN A 362 -1.66 16.98 -6.18
CA GLN A 362 -1.33 15.61 -6.59
C GLN A 362 -0.64 15.54 -7.96
N HIS A 363 -1.12 16.30 -8.95
CA HIS A 363 -0.50 16.33 -10.27
C HIS A 363 0.84 17.06 -10.27
N ARG A 364 1.01 18.10 -9.44
CA ARG A 364 2.27 18.82 -9.27
C ARG A 364 3.34 17.94 -8.63
N ASP A 365 2.99 17.17 -7.59
CA ASP A 365 3.88 16.20 -6.96
C ASP A 365 4.32 15.12 -7.97
N ARG A 366 3.38 14.63 -8.79
CA ARG A 366 3.68 13.69 -9.87
C ARG A 366 4.60 14.32 -10.92
N LEU A 367 4.39 15.58 -11.30
CA LEU A 367 5.22 16.29 -12.28
C LEU A 367 6.64 16.54 -11.75
N GLU A 368 6.79 16.93 -10.48
CA GLU A 368 8.11 17.15 -9.85
C GLU A 368 8.94 15.86 -9.87
N VAL A 369 8.29 14.72 -9.68
CA VAL A 369 8.91 13.40 -9.78
C VAL A 369 9.48 13.12 -11.18
N TYR A 370 8.76 13.47 -12.25
CA TYR A 370 9.27 13.31 -13.62
C TYR A 370 10.36 14.32 -13.97
N LEU A 371 10.29 15.56 -13.45
CA LEU A 371 11.30 16.59 -13.70
C LEU A 371 12.64 16.29 -12.99
N ARG A 372 12.61 15.79 -11.74
CA ARG A 372 13.84 15.41 -11.02
C ARG A 372 14.57 14.23 -11.64
N ALA A 373 13.86 13.39 -12.38
CA ALA A 373 14.45 12.20 -12.97
C ALA A 373 15.36 12.50 -14.19
N GLY A 374 15.31 13.72 -14.74
CA GLY A 374 16.16 14.15 -15.86
C GLY A 374 17.45 14.88 -15.49
N ASP A 375 17.69 15.22 -14.21
CA ASP A 375 18.75 16.16 -13.80
C ASP A 375 19.85 15.56 -12.89
N ASP A 376 19.84 14.24 -12.63
CA ASP A 376 20.81 13.58 -11.74
C ASP A 376 21.70 12.57 -12.48
N GLU A 377 22.67 13.07 -13.25
CA GLU A 377 23.93 12.35 -13.53
C GLU A 377 24.91 12.65 -12.38
N PRO A 378 25.14 11.73 -11.42
CA PRO A 378 26.06 12.00 -10.33
C PRO A 378 27.51 12.02 -10.87
N PRO A 379 28.39 12.89 -10.33
CA PRO A 379 29.80 12.89 -10.73
C PRO A 379 30.40 11.53 -10.42
N VAL A 380 31.07 10.94 -11.42
CA VAL A 380 31.77 9.65 -11.35
C VAL A 380 32.65 9.61 -10.11
N GLN A 381 32.21 8.87 -9.09
CA GLN A 381 33.01 8.62 -7.90
C GLN A 381 34.05 7.56 -8.29
N GLY A 382 35.33 7.95 -8.30
CA GLY A 382 36.45 7.10 -8.63
C GLY A 382 36.55 5.83 -7.75
N PRO A 383 37.47 4.91 -8.06
CA PRO A 383 37.52 3.58 -7.48
C PRO A 383 37.51 3.61 -5.94
N ILE A 384 36.51 2.95 -5.35
CA ILE A 384 36.31 2.82 -3.91
C ILE A 384 37.58 2.23 -3.27
N ASN A 385 38.12 2.92 -2.26
CA ASN A 385 39.23 2.44 -1.45
C ASN A 385 38.86 1.11 -0.77
N ARG A 386 39.66 0.06 -1.01
CA ARG A 386 39.60 -1.20 -0.26
C ARG A 386 39.86 -0.93 1.22
N GLU A 387 39.04 -1.51 2.09
CA GLU A 387 39.27 -1.47 3.53
C GLU A 387 40.60 -2.16 3.91
N PRO A 388 41.32 -1.67 4.94
CA PRO A 388 42.57 -2.28 5.41
C PRO A 388 42.37 -3.73 5.90
N PRO A 389 43.33 -4.64 5.67
CA PRO A 389 43.19 -6.08 5.91
C PRO A 389 43.08 -6.50 7.39
N GLU A 390 43.11 -5.58 8.36
CA GLU A 390 43.12 -5.92 9.79
C GLU A 390 41.76 -6.37 10.35
N LYS A 391 40.66 -6.21 9.61
CA LYS A 391 39.32 -6.69 10.03
C LYS A 391 38.98 -8.11 9.57
N ALA A 392 39.87 -8.79 8.85
CA ALA A 392 39.61 -10.14 8.35
C ALA A 392 39.94 -11.28 9.34
N ASP A 393 40.71 -11.02 10.40
CA ASP A 393 41.18 -12.06 11.30
C ASP A 393 40.42 -12.08 12.63
N ALA A 394 39.19 -12.62 12.61
CA ALA A 394 38.52 -13.11 13.80
C ALA A 394 38.54 -14.64 13.80
N TRP A 395 39.56 -15.20 14.44
CA TRP A 395 39.60 -16.46 15.23
C TRP A 395 40.91 -17.23 15.05
N THR A 396 41.90 -16.91 15.89
CA THR A 396 42.90 -17.89 16.30
C THR A 396 42.96 -17.93 17.83
N LYS A 397 42.75 -19.12 18.39
CA LYS A 397 42.77 -19.39 19.84
C LYS A 397 44.20 -19.27 20.36
N PRO A 398 44.44 -18.76 21.59
CA PRO A 398 45.78 -18.71 22.13
C PRO A 398 46.20 -20.11 22.61
N THR A 399 47.33 -20.60 22.10
CA THR A 399 47.99 -21.81 22.61
C THR A 399 48.86 -21.39 23.79
N VAL A 400 48.47 -21.79 25.01
CA VAL A 400 49.26 -21.59 26.22
C VAL A 400 50.38 -22.64 26.25
N THR A 401 51.62 -22.21 25.98
CA THR A 401 52.82 -23.02 26.29
C THR A 401 53.26 -22.75 27.72
N VAL A 402 53.08 -23.74 28.59
CA VAL A 402 53.71 -23.80 29.91
C VAL A 402 55.17 -24.21 29.73
N LYS A 403 56.12 -23.36 30.13
CA LYS A 403 57.53 -23.76 30.33
C LYS A 403 57.70 -24.13 31.80
N LEU A 404 58.05 -25.40 32.05
CA LEU A 404 58.67 -25.82 33.30
C LEU A 404 60.03 -25.11 33.43
N LEU A 405 60.26 -24.48 34.58
CA LEU A 405 61.50 -24.54 35.36
C LEU A 405 61.22 -24.06 36.79
#